data_AF-A0A6G7VC60-F1
#
_entry.id   AF-A0A6G7VC60-F1
#
_cell.length_a   1.000
_cell.length_b   1.000
_cell.length_c   1.000
_cell.angle_alpha   90.00
_cell.angle_beta   90.00
_cell.angle_gamma   90.00
#
_symmetry.space_group_name_H-M   'P 1'
#
loop_
_entity.id
_entity.type
_entity.pdbx_description
1 polymer ?
#
loop_
_entity_poly.entity_id
_entity_poly.type
_entity_poly.pdbx_seq_one_letter_code
_entity_poly.pdbx_strand_id
1 'polypeptide(L)'
;MLNESEGGGVALGALEGARSAAGEVKRWSSGRKKQVVLRLLWGELVDALLRELAVPIYRLEEWRDRALAGIDAGLKEGENDPVEKQRDDANWRIGELVMQVEILRKERQAKRPWVGRRSLR
;
A
#
# COMPACT_ATOMS: atom_id res chain seq x y z
N MET A 1 -13.50 -36.72 -39.48
CA MET A 1 -12.31 -36.51 -40.35
C MET A 1 -12.73 -35.46 -41.38
N LEU A 2 -12.38 -34.20 -41.13
CA LEU A 2 -11.48 -33.35 -41.97
C LEU A 2 -12.25 -32.68 -43.13
N ASN A 3 -12.04 -31.43 -43.55
CA ASN A 3 -11.50 -30.16 -43.04
C ASN A 3 -11.69 -29.15 -44.22
N GLU A 4 -11.75 -27.83 -43.93
CA GLU A 4 -11.39 -26.69 -44.82
C GLU A 4 -12.37 -26.31 -45.96
N SER A 5 -12.57 -25.07 -46.39
CA SER A 5 -12.23 -23.68 -45.99
C SER A 5 -13.07 -22.79 -46.94
N GLU A 6 -13.57 -21.60 -46.62
CA GLU A 6 -12.89 -20.30 -46.71
C GLU A 6 -14.01 -19.24 -46.66
N GLY A 7 -13.73 -18.04 -46.13
CA GLY A 7 -14.43 -16.83 -46.56
C GLY A 7 -14.93 -15.91 -45.46
N GLY A 8 -14.11 -14.94 -45.08
CA GLY A 8 -14.62 -13.63 -44.64
C GLY A 8 -14.45 -13.28 -43.16
N GLY A 9 -13.29 -13.56 -42.56
CA GLY A 9 -12.89 -12.97 -41.28
C GLY A 9 -12.55 -11.49 -41.44
N VAL A 10 -13.54 -10.63 -41.19
CA VAL A 10 -13.39 -9.17 -41.18
C VAL A 10 -12.40 -8.79 -40.06
N ALA A 11 -11.40 -8.00 -40.42
CA ALA A 11 -10.25 -7.62 -39.61
C ALA A 11 -10.62 -7.04 -38.23
N LEU A 12 -10.67 -7.91 -37.22
CA LEU A 12 -10.76 -7.59 -35.79
C LEU A 12 -9.38 -7.68 -35.13
N GLY A 13 -8.31 -7.42 -35.90
CA GLY A 13 -6.91 -7.45 -35.44
C GLY A 13 -6.20 -6.10 -35.46
N ALA A 14 -6.85 -5.03 -35.95
CA ALA A 14 -6.22 -3.72 -36.12
C ALA A 14 -6.51 -2.71 -34.99
N LEU A 15 -7.38 -3.06 -34.03
CA LEU A 15 -7.75 -2.16 -32.91
C LEU A 15 -7.07 -2.52 -31.57
N GLU A 16 -6.38 -3.66 -31.48
CA GLU A 16 -5.65 -4.07 -30.28
C GLU A 16 -4.24 -3.47 -30.16
N GLY A 17 -3.72 -2.86 -31.23
CA GLY A 17 -2.41 -2.21 -31.25
C GLY A 17 -2.40 -0.79 -30.67
N ALA A 18 -3.56 -0.16 -30.47
CA ALA A 18 -3.66 1.23 -30.01
C ALA A 18 -3.88 1.39 -28.50
N ARG A 19 -3.95 0.28 -27.74
CA ARG A 19 -4.15 0.32 -26.29
C ARG A 19 -2.87 0.22 -25.45
N SER A 20 -1.71 0.09 -26.10
CA SER A 20 -0.41 0.02 -25.41
C SER A 20 0.39 1.32 -25.43
N ALA A 21 -0.20 2.43 -25.87
CA ALA A 21 0.38 3.78 -25.76
C ALA A 21 -0.15 4.58 -24.55
N ALA A 22 -0.95 3.96 -23.68
CA ALA A 22 -1.15 4.46 -22.33
C ALA A 22 0.08 4.02 -21.54
N GLY A 23 1.14 4.83 -21.58
CA GLY A 23 2.40 4.57 -20.90
C GLY A 23 2.12 4.01 -19.51
N GLU A 24 2.68 2.82 -19.26
CA GLU A 24 2.60 2.14 -17.98
C GLU A 24 2.76 3.18 -16.87
N VAL A 25 1.70 3.45 -16.11
CA VAL A 25 1.79 4.34 -14.95
C VAL A 25 2.59 3.58 -13.91
N LYS A 26 3.91 3.60 -14.07
CA LYS A 26 4.86 3.00 -13.16
C LYS A 26 4.59 3.62 -11.81
N ARG A 27 4.04 2.82 -10.89
CA ARG A 27 3.61 3.30 -9.58
C ARG A 27 4.82 3.85 -8.84
N TRP A 28 4.84 5.15 -8.65
CA TRP A 28 5.91 5.82 -7.91
C TRP A 28 5.79 5.48 -6.43
N SER A 29 6.86 4.93 -5.85
CA SER A 29 6.95 4.70 -4.42
C SER A 29 6.99 6.05 -3.66
N SER A 30 6.46 6.06 -2.44
CA SER A 30 6.48 7.24 -1.57
C SER A 30 7.91 7.74 -1.30
N GLY A 31 8.86 6.82 -1.07
CA GLY A 31 10.27 7.16 -0.86
C GLY A 31 10.91 7.87 -2.06
N ARG A 32 10.60 7.42 -3.28
CA ARG A 32 11.11 8.07 -4.50
C ARG A 32 10.49 9.45 -4.71
N LYS A 33 9.19 9.62 -4.46
CA LYS A 33 8.53 10.94 -4.48
C LYS A 33 9.14 11.91 -3.46
N LYS A 34 9.42 11.43 -2.23
CA LYS A 34 10.08 12.21 -1.19
C LYS A 34 11.43 12.75 -1.65
N GLN A 35 12.27 11.90 -2.25
CA GLN A 35 13.58 12.33 -2.76
C GLN A 35 13.45 13.41 -3.84
N VAL A 36 12.49 13.27 -4.75
CA VAL A 36 12.23 14.27 -5.80
C VAL A 36 11.78 15.60 -5.19
N VAL A 37 10.88 15.56 -4.21
CA VAL A 37 10.44 16.78 -3.51
C VAL A 37 11.59 17.44 -2.75
N LEU A 38 12.46 16.69 -2.09
CA LEU A 38 13.63 17.25 -1.41
C LEU A 38 14.58 17.95 -2.37
N ARG A 39 14.81 17.38 -3.56
CA ARG A 39 15.60 18.01 -4.64
C ARG A 39 14.97 19.33 -5.11
N LEU A 40 13.65 19.36 -5.27
CA LEU A 40 12.92 20.60 -5.59
C LEU A 40 13.06 21.65 -4.48
N LEU A 41 12.97 21.25 -3.22
CA LEU A 41 13.11 22.17 -2.07
C LEU A 41 14.55 22.67 -1.90
N TRP A 42 15.55 21.90 -2.32
CA TRP A 42 16.95 22.34 -2.36
C TRP A 42 17.27 23.28 -3.52
N GLY A 43 16.30 23.60 -4.38
CA GLY A 43 16.45 24.58 -5.46
C GLY A 43 16.96 23.97 -6.78
N GLU A 44 16.90 22.66 -6.95
CA GLU A 44 17.15 22.07 -8.27
C GLU A 44 16.08 22.52 -9.28
N LEU A 45 16.51 22.80 -10.51
CA LEU A 45 15.62 23.25 -11.58
C LEU A 45 14.64 22.15 -11.98
N VAL A 46 13.36 22.51 -12.08
CA VAL A 46 12.28 21.60 -12.50
C VAL A 46 12.62 20.95 -13.83
N ASP A 47 13.15 21.71 -14.78
CA ASP A 47 13.51 21.21 -16.12
C ASP A 47 14.56 20.10 -16.12
N ALA A 48 15.49 20.11 -15.16
CA ALA A 48 16.47 19.03 -15.01
C ALA A 48 15.80 17.74 -14.52
N LEU A 49 14.88 17.87 -13.56
CA LEU A 49 14.12 16.73 -13.00
C LEU A 49 13.13 16.15 -14.01
N LEU A 50 12.52 16.97 -14.87
CA LEU A 50 11.66 16.48 -15.95
C LEU A 50 12.42 15.57 -16.91
N ARG A 51 13.64 15.98 -17.30
CA ARG A 51 14.49 15.23 -18.24
C ARG A 51 15.01 13.94 -17.62
N GLU A 52 15.36 13.96 -16.35
CA GLU A 52 15.86 12.79 -15.62
C GLU A 52 14.76 11.76 -15.32
N LEU A 53 13.56 12.23 -14.96
CA LEU A 53 12.50 11.37 -14.43
C LEU A 53 11.38 11.08 -15.43
N ALA A 54 11.34 11.81 -16.55
CA ALA A 54 10.27 11.75 -17.56
C ALA A 54 8.86 11.93 -16.95
N VAL A 55 8.76 12.72 -15.87
CA VAL A 55 7.50 13.04 -15.18
C VAL A 55 7.00 14.40 -15.68
N PRO A 56 5.69 14.60 -15.92
CA PRO A 56 5.16 15.91 -16.28
C PRO A 56 5.28 16.96 -15.16
N ILE A 57 5.41 18.24 -15.52
CA ILE A 57 5.53 19.38 -14.58
C ILE A 57 4.41 19.38 -13.54
N TYR A 58 3.16 19.24 -13.99
CA TYR A 58 1.99 19.28 -13.11
C TYR A 58 2.04 18.21 -12.00
N ARG A 59 2.69 17.06 -12.24
CA ARG A 59 2.85 16.00 -11.23
C ARG A 59 3.92 16.34 -10.20
N LEU A 60 4.99 17.02 -10.61
CA LEU A 60 6.04 17.48 -9.70
C LEU A 60 5.51 18.57 -8.77
N GLU A 61 4.74 19.50 -9.31
CA GLU A 61 4.05 20.54 -8.54
C GLU A 61 3.04 19.91 -7.57
N GLU A 62 2.22 18.96 -8.03
CA GLU A 62 1.28 18.21 -7.17
C GLU A 62 2.01 17.53 -5.99
N TRP A 63 3.21 16.99 -6.20
CA TRP A 63 3.98 16.37 -5.12
C TRP A 63 4.60 17.39 -4.18
N ARG A 64 5.08 18.52 -4.70
CA ARG A 64 5.59 19.63 -3.88
C ARG A 64 4.49 20.17 -2.97
N ASP A 65 3.34 20.49 -3.54
CA ASP A 65 2.23 21.10 -2.80
C ASP A 65 1.66 20.13 -1.76
N ARG A 66 1.54 18.84 -2.08
CA ARG A 66 1.17 17.81 -1.09
C ARG A 66 2.20 17.65 0.02
N ALA A 67 3.49 17.77 -0.29
CA ALA A 67 4.52 17.66 0.73
C ALA A 67 4.53 18.89 1.66
N LEU A 68 4.34 20.10 1.12
CA LEU A 68 4.19 21.31 1.92
C LEU A 68 2.95 21.24 2.81
N ALA A 69 1.80 20.83 2.26
CA ALA A 69 0.59 20.62 3.05
C ALA A 69 0.78 19.55 4.14
N GLY A 70 1.56 18.50 3.86
CA GLY A 70 1.91 17.46 4.84
C GLY A 70 2.85 17.97 5.94
N ILE A 71 3.81 18.84 5.60
CA ILE A 71 4.67 19.51 6.57
C ILE A 71 3.83 20.42 7.46
N ASP A 72 2.95 21.25 6.88
CA ASP A 72 2.07 22.13 7.63
C ASP A 72 1.11 21.37 8.54
N ALA A 73 0.56 20.25 8.07
CA ALA A 73 -0.27 19.36 8.88
C ALA A 73 0.53 18.74 10.03
N GLY A 74 1.69 18.15 9.74
CA GLY A 74 2.54 17.54 10.76
C GLY A 74 3.09 18.53 11.80
N LEU A 75 3.33 19.78 11.41
CA LEU A 75 3.72 20.84 12.35
C LEU A 75 2.55 21.33 13.21
N LYS A 76 1.30 21.26 12.70
CA LYS A 76 0.09 21.61 13.46
C LYS A 76 -0.38 20.49 14.38
N GLU A 77 -0.15 19.24 14.02
CA GLU A 77 -0.55 18.02 14.76
C GLU A 77 0.30 17.74 16.01
N GLY A 78 1.08 18.72 16.49
CA GLY A 78 2.05 18.60 17.58
C GLY A 78 1.71 17.60 18.70
N GLU A 79 2.58 16.58 18.82
CA GLU A 79 2.81 15.65 19.94
C GLU A 79 1.63 14.80 20.46
N ASN A 80 0.42 14.99 19.99
CA ASN A 80 -0.76 14.22 20.42
C ASN A 80 -1.82 14.14 19.31
N ASP A 81 -1.44 13.57 18.16
CA ASP A 81 -2.37 13.30 17.06
C ASP A 81 -3.57 12.47 17.59
N PRO A 82 -4.83 12.95 17.44
CA PRO A 82 -6.00 12.20 17.86
C PRO A 82 -6.09 10.81 17.22
N VAL A 83 -5.53 10.61 16.02
CA VAL A 83 -5.47 9.30 15.37
C VAL A 83 -4.48 8.38 16.07
N GLU A 84 -3.32 8.89 16.46
CA GLU A 84 -2.32 8.13 17.20
C GLU A 84 -2.82 7.72 18.58
N LYS A 85 -3.51 8.62 19.30
CA LYS A 85 -4.20 8.28 20.56
C LYS A 85 -5.23 7.19 20.38
N GLN A 86 -6.08 7.31 19.37
CA GLN A 86 -7.10 6.30 19.08
C GLN A 86 -6.45 4.95 18.73
N ARG A 87 -5.31 4.97 18.04
CA ARG A 87 -4.53 3.76 17.73
C ARG A 87 -3.95 3.14 19.00
N ASP A 88 -3.41 3.94 19.90
CA ASP A 88 -2.82 3.46 21.14
C ASP A 88 -3.88 2.90 22.09
N ASP A 89 -5.05 3.54 22.20
CA ASP A 89 -6.20 3.03 22.94
C ASP A 89 -6.70 1.70 22.37
N ALA A 90 -6.77 1.58 21.04
CA ALA A 90 -7.15 0.34 20.36
C ALA A 90 -6.11 -0.77 20.62
N ASN A 91 -4.81 -0.45 20.52
CA ASN A 91 -3.73 -1.38 20.81
C ASN A 91 -3.76 -1.86 22.25
N TRP A 92 -4.02 -0.96 23.21
CA TRP A 92 -4.20 -1.30 24.61
C TRP A 92 -5.37 -2.26 24.81
N ARG A 93 -6.52 -1.99 24.18
CA ARG A 93 -7.71 -2.86 24.24
C ARG A 93 -7.46 -4.24 23.62
N ILE A 94 -6.71 -4.30 22.52
CA ILE A 94 -6.30 -5.55 21.88
C ILE A 94 -5.40 -6.35 22.84
N GLY A 95 -4.41 -5.70 23.45
CA GLY A 95 -3.53 -6.34 24.44
C GLY A 95 -4.29 -6.93 25.62
N GLU A 96 -5.27 -6.19 26.16
CA GLU A 96 -6.15 -6.66 27.23
C GLU A 96 -6.92 -7.92 26.81
N LEU A 97 -7.57 -7.89 25.64
CA LEU A 97 -8.33 -9.03 25.12
C LEU A 97 -7.46 -10.24 24.83
N VAL A 98 -6.26 -10.04 24.26
CA VAL A 98 -5.29 -11.11 24.01
C VAL A 98 -4.88 -11.78 25.33
N MET A 99 -4.57 -10.99 26.35
CA MET A 99 -4.22 -11.50 27.68
C MET A 99 -5.37 -12.31 28.30
N GLN A 100 -6.61 -11.80 28.24
CA GLN A 100 -7.79 -12.51 28.75
C GLN A 100 -8.00 -13.86 28.02
N VAL A 101 -7.86 -13.86 26.69
CA VAL A 101 -7.99 -15.09 25.88
C VAL A 101 -6.91 -16.11 26.25
N GLU A 102 -5.67 -15.68 26.46
CA GLU A 102 -4.58 -16.57 26.87
C GLU A 102 -4.82 -17.20 28.25
N ILE A 103 -5.27 -16.41 29.22
CA ILE A 103 -5.63 -16.90 30.56
C ILE A 103 -6.73 -17.96 30.45
N LEU A 104 -7.82 -17.66 29.72
CA LEU A 104 -8.94 -18.60 29.53
C LEU A 104 -8.53 -19.88 28.81
N ARG A 105 -7.59 -19.80 27.85
CA ARG A 105 -7.03 -20.99 27.18
C ARG A 105 -6.23 -21.85 28.14
N LYS A 106 -5.36 -21.24 28.96
CA LYS A 106 -4.58 -21.94 30.00
C LYS A 106 -5.49 -22.60 31.03
N GLU A 107 -6.52 -21.90 31.50
CA GLU A 107 -7.51 -22.50 32.41
C GLU A 107 -8.22 -23.70 31.80
N ARG A 108 -8.67 -23.60 30.54
CA ARG A 108 -9.29 -24.73 29.84
C ARG A 108 -8.33 -25.90 29.68
N GLN A 109 -7.06 -25.65 29.42
CA GLN A 109 -6.05 -26.70 29.31
C GLN A 109 -5.77 -27.37 30.66
N ALA A 110 -5.72 -26.60 31.75
CA ALA A 110 -5.56 -27.12 33.11
C ALA A 110 -6.78 -27.90 33.58
N LYS A 111 -8.00 -27.46 33.21
CA LYS A 111 -9.27 -28.11 33.53
C LYS A 111 -9.60 -29.30 32.62
N ARG A 112 -8.86 -29.52 31.52
CA ARG A 112 -9.03 -30.74 30.73
C ARG A 112 -8.68 -31.93 31.64
N PRO A 113 -9.64 -32.84 31.91
CA PRO A 113 -9.31 -34.07 32.60
C PRO A 113 -8.20 -34.72 31.78
N TRP A 114 -7.14 -35.17 32.44
CA TRP A 114 -6.20 -36.11 31.87
C TRP A 114 -7.06 -37.18 31.22
N VAL A 115 -7.13 -37.20 29.88
CA VAL A 115 -7.79 -38.28 29.16
C VAL A 115 -6.94 -39.47 29.51
N GLY A 116 -7.39 -40.20 30.54
CA GLY A 116 -6.63 -41.25 31.18
C GLY A 116 -6.10 -42.12 30.06
N ARG A 117 -4.76 -42.19 29.96
CA ARG A 117 -4.13 -43.19 29.11
C ARG A 117 -4.71 -44.50 29.57
N ARG A 118 -5.66 -45.04 28.80
CA ARG A 118 -6.13 -46.41 28.99
C ARG A 118 -4.87 -47.25 28.94
N SER A 119 -4.45 -47.75 30.10
CA SER A 119 -3.49 -48.83 30.16
C SER A 119 -4.16 -49.99 29.44
N LEU A 120 -3.79 -50.17 28.17
CA LEU A 120 -4.08 -51.40 27.45
C LEU A 120 -3.38 -52.51 28.23
N ARG A 121 -4.18 -53.37 28.87
CA ARG A 121 -3.72 -54.67 29.36
C ARG A 121 -3.65 -55.63 28.18
#